data_AF-A0A820NQJ0-F1
#
_entry.id   AF-A0A820NQJ0-F1
#
_cell.length_a   1.000
_cell.length_b   1.000
_cell.length_c   1.000
_cell.angle_alpha   90.00
_cell.angle_beta   90.00
_cell.angle_gamma   90.00
#
_symmetry.space_group_name_H-M   'P 1'
#
loop_
_entity.id
_entity.type
_entity.pdbx_description
1 polymer ?
#
loop_
_entity_poly.entity_id
_entity_poly.type
_entity_poly.pdbx_seq_one_letter_code
_entity_poly.pdbx_strand_id
1 'polypeptide(L)'
;IFAEGVDKILKYNGSINFYMVFGGTNFQFTNGGDQTLAYHPIITSYDYNAIITECGDTYPTKFKAVRDIIAKYLPLPTNPNTGIITKRFIWYTSV
;
A
#
# COMPACT_ATOMS: atom_id res chain seq x y z
N ILE A 1 12.84 -8.85 2.70
CA ILE A 1 12.95 -7.49 3.30
C ILE A 1 11.59 -6.82 3.56
N PHE A 2 10.83 -6.37 2.54
CA PHE A 2 9.56 -5.63 2.77
C PHE A 2 8.55 -6.41 3.64
N ALA A 3 8.25 -7.65 3.23
CA ALA A 3 7.32 -8.52 3.94
C ALA A 3 7.78 -8.83 5.38
N GLU A 4 9.07 -9.09 5.60
CA GLU A 4 9.62 -9.30 6.95
C GLU A 4 9.47 -8.07 7.86
N GLY A 5 9.56 -6.85 7.31
CA GLY A 5 9.31 -5.62 8.06
C GLY A 5 7.86 -5.53 8.56
N VAL A 6 6.90 -5.88 7.70
CA VAL A 6 5.48 -5.94 8.07
C VAL A 6 5.24 -6.95 9.18
N ASP A 7 5.78 -8.16 9.06
CA ASP A 7 5.64 -9.22 10.06
C ASP A 7 6.21 -8.78 11.42
N LYS A 8 7.39 -8.15 11.42
CA LYS A 8 8.00 -7.61 12.65
C LYS A 8 7.10 -6.59 13.33
N ILE A 9 6.58 -5.59 12.61
CA ILE A 9 5.77 -4.55 13.26
C ILE A 9 4.49 -5.15 13.86
N LEU A 10 3.82 -6.05 13.15
CA LEU A 10 2.60 -6.71 13.63
C LEU A 10 2.89 -7.63 14.83
N LYS A 11 4.03 -8.35 14.83
CA LYS A 11 4.49 -9.17 15.95
C LYS A 11 4.64 -8.38 17.25
N TYR A 12 5.06 -7.12 17.17
CA TYR A 12 5.21 -6.23 18.33
C TYR A 12 3.93 -5.44 18.65
N ASN A 13 2.77 -5.91 18.21
CA ASN A 13 1.48 -5.27 18.44
C ASN A 13 1.39 -3.84 17.84
N GLY A 14 2.29 -3.48 16.92
CA GLY A 14 2.31 -2.19 16.24
C GLY A 14 1.19 -2.05 15.22
N SER A 15 0.78 -0.80 14.98
CA SER A 15 -0.12 -0.45 13.88
C SER A 15 0.72 0.10 12.73
N ILE A 16 0.32 -0.18 11.48
CA ILE A 16 1.04 0.24 10.29
C ILE A 16 0.10 0.93 9.31
N ASN A 17 0.63 1.94 8.62
CA ASN A 17 0.06 2.49 7.41
C ASN A 17 1.06 2.32 6.27
N PHE A 18 0.60 1.84 5.12
CA PHE A 18 1.42 1.59 3.96
C PHE A 18 1.45 2.81 3.05
N TYR A 19 2.63 3.39 2.88
CA TYR A 19 2.86 4.47 1.92
C TYR A 19 3.71 3.93 0.76
N MET A 20 3.17 3.64 -0.42
CA MET A 20 1.75 3.62 -0.82
C MET A 20 1.21 2.19 -0.87
N VAL A 21 -0.08 2.01 -0.55
CA VAL A 21 -0.80 0.77 -0.89
C VAL A 21 -1.15 0.75 -2.37
N PHE A 22 -1.73 1.84 -2.86
CA PHE A 22 -2.03 2.13 -4.26
C PHE A 22 -1.57 3.57 -4.49
N GLY A 23 -0.68 3.77 -5.45
CA GLY A 23 -0.15 5.09 -5.75
C GLY A 23 -0.93 5.81 -6.86
N GLY A 24 -1.27 5.11 -7.94
CA GLY A 24 -2.05 5.66 -9.06
C GLY A 24 -1.20 6.54 -9.99
N THR A 25 -1.79 7.66 -10.43
CA THR A 25 -1.22 8.53 -11.46
C THR A 25 -1.33 10.00 -11.06
N ASN A 26 -0.26 10.75 -11.27
CA ASN A 26 -0.29 12.21 -11.24
C ASN A 26 -0.87 12.72 -12.57
N PHE A 27 -2.18 12.94 -12.63
CA PHE A 27 -2.83 13.40 -13.86
C PHE A 27 -2.50 14.86 -14.18
N GLN A 28 -2.43 15.18 -15.48
CA GLN A 28 -2.23 16.54 -15.96
C GLN A 28 -1.00 17.20 -15.30
N PHE A 29 -1.19 18.30 -14.58
CA PHE A 29 -0.13 19.11 -13.96
C PHE A 29 -0.12 18.99 -12.44
N THR A 30 -0.59 17.86 -11.89
CA THR A 30 -0.56 17.62 -10.44
C THR A 30 0.76 17.01 -9.96
N ASN A 31 1.73 16.80 -10.85
CA ASN A 31 3.02 16.24 -10.48
C ASN A 31 3.87 17.25 -9.71
N GLY A 32 4.52 16.79 -8.65
CA GLY A 32 5.43 17.60 -7.86
C GLY A 32 6.83 17.71 -8.46
N GLY A 33 7.74 18.33 -7.72
CA GLY A 33 9.16 18.31 -8.01
C GLY A 33 9.97 18.40 -6.71
N ASP A 34 11.11 17.73 -6.69
CA ASP A 34 12.09 17.83 -5.62
C ASP A 34 13.14 18.89 -5.98
N GLN A 35 13.66 19.62 -4.98
CA GLN A 35 14.66 20.67 -5.13
C GLN A 35 15.82 20.54 -4.12
N THR A 36 16.04 19.35 -3.55
CA THR A 36 17.10 19.13 -2.55
C THR A 36 18.51 19.52 -3.00
N LEU A 37 18.88 19.26 -4.26
CA LEU A 37 20.20 19.61 -4.83
C LEU A 37 20.09 20.24 -6.23
N ALA A 38 19.11 19.79 -7.01
CA ALA A 38 18.70 20.34 -8.30
C ALA A 38 17.20 20.06 -8.48
N TYR A 39 16.54 20.76 -9.40
CA TYR A 39 15.13 20.51 -9.69
C TYR A 39 14.95 19.15 -10.39
N HIS A 40 14.26 18.24 -9.72
CA HIS A 40 13.91 16.92 -10.24
C HIS A 40 12.38 16.82 -10.33
N PRO A 41 11.80 16.92 -11.54
CA PRO A 41 10.36 16.75 -11.70
C PRO A 41 9.97 15.31 -11.39
N ILE A 42 8.90 15.13 -10.63
CA ILE A 42 8.31 13.81 -10.38
C ILE A 42 7.51 13.43 -11.63
N ILE A 43 7.66 12.19 -12.09
CA ILE A 43 6.99 11.67 -13.29
C ILE A 43 5.47 11.49 -13.08
N THR A 44 4.74 11.36 -14.20
CA THR A 44 3.29 11.14 -14.20
C THR A 44 2.90 9.84 -13.50
N SER A 45 3.61 8.75 -13.77
CA SER A 45 3.35 7.48 -13.07
C SER A 45 3.64 7.63 -11.58
N TYR A 46 2.66 7.28 -10.75
CA TYR A 46 2.81 7.22 -9.30
C TYR A 46 2.67 5.79 -8.79
N ASP A 47 3.02 4.78 -9.61
CA ASP A 47 2.99 3.35 -9.25
C ASP A 47 3.70 3.05 -7.92
N TYR A 48 4.80 3.76 -7.66
CA TYR A 48 5.59 3.68 -6.42
C TYR A 48 6.18 2.29 -6.13
N ASN A 49 6.08 1.33 -7.06
CA ASN A 49 6.27 -0.09 -6.77
C ASN A 49 5.44 -0.49 -5.53
N ALA A 50 4.22 0.06 -5.44
CA ALA A 50 3.29 -0.13 -4.34
C ALA A 50 2.80 -1.58 -4.27
N ILE A 51 1.87 -1.86 -3.35
CA ILE A 51 1.25 -3.18 -3.22
C ILE A 51 0.30 -3.45 -4.40
N ILE A 52 -0.38 -2.40 -4.86
CA ILE A 52 -1.29 -2.37 -6.02
C ILE A 52 -0.66 -1.46 -7.07
N THR A 53 -0.61 -1.90 -8.33
CA THR A 53 0.01 -1.13 -9.43
C THR A 53 -0.78 0.11 -9.77
N GLU A 54 -0.19 1.02 -10.56
CA GLU A 54 -0.85 2.21 -11.10
C GLU A 54 -2.21 1.92 -11.77
N CYS A 55 -2.33 0.79 -12.48
CA CYS A 55 -3.58 0.38 -13.15
C CYS A 55 -4.57 -0.36 -12.23
N GLY A 56 -4.25 -0.55 -10.95
CA GLY A 56 -5.09 -1.29 -10.01
C GLY A 56 -4.83 -2.80 -9.98
N ASP A 57 -3.79 -3.29 -10.68
CA ASP A 57 -3.46 -4.71 -10.69
C ASP A 57 -2.79 -5.11 -9.38
N THR A 58 -3.20 -6.24 -8.82
CA THR A 58 -2.49 -6.86 -7.70
C THR A 58 -1.36 -7.73 -8.25
N TYR A 59 -0.28 -7.11 -8.73
CA TYR A 59 0.86 -7.83 -9.31
C TYR A 59 1.39 -8.86 -8.28
N PRO A 60 1.54 -10.14 -8.67
CA PRO A 60 1.03 -11.24 -7.85
C PRO A 60 1.86 -11.60 -6.61
N THR A 61 3.02 -10.98 -6.39
CA THR A 61 3.94 -11.36 -5.30
C THR A 61 3.78 -10.49 -4.06
N LYS A 62 3.75 -9.16 -4.19
CA LYS A 62 3.79 -8.26 -3.02
C LYS A 62 2.45 -8.19 -2.29
N PHE A 63 1.34 -8.11 -3.03
CA PHE A 63 -0.01 -8.17 -2.45
C PHE A 63 -0.24 -9.48 -1.69
N LYS A 64 0.06 -10.62 -2.32
CA LYS A 64 -0.10 -11.93 -1.70
C LYS A 64 0.76 -12.08 -0.44
N ALA A 65 2.03 -11.66 -0.50
CA ALA A 65 2.93 -11.74 0.65
C ALA A 65 2.43 -10.93 1.85
N VAL A 66 1.94 -9.71 1.64
CA VAL A 66 1.38 -8.87 2.71
C VAL A 66 0.09 -9.47 3.27
N ARG A 67 -0.81 -9.92 2.39
CA ARG A 67 -2.06 -10.59 2.79
C ARG A 67 -1.79 -11.81 3.66
N ASP A 68 -0.86 -12.67 3.25
CA ASP A 68 -0.50 -13.90 3.96
C ASP A 68 0.10 -13.60 5.35
N ILE A 69 0.82 -12.48 5.50
CA ILE A 69 1.34 -12.03 6.81
C ILE A 69 0.21 -11.50 7.69
N ILE A 70 -0.66 -10.65 7.16
CA ILE A 70 -1.80 -10.11 7.91
C ILE A 70 -2.69 -11.23 8.42
N ALA A 71 -2.89 -12.28 7.62
CA ALA A 71 -3.67 -13.47 7.97
C ALA A 71 -3.17 -14.20 9.24
N LYS A 72 -1.89 -14.03 9.61
CA LYS A 72 -1.33 -14.62 10.84
C LYS A 72 -1.80 -13.89 12.10
N TYR A 73 -2.15 -12.61 11.99
CA TYR A 73 -2.45 -11.73 13.12
C TYR A 73 -3.92 -11.33 13.20
N LEU A 74 -4.64 -11.38 12.08
CA LEU A 74 -6.05 -11.00 11.98
C LEU A 74 -6.80 -11.99 11.08
N PRO A 75 -8.07 -12.33 11.41
CA PRO A 75 -8.91 -13.07 10.48
C PRO A 75 -9.06 -12.28 9.18
N LEU A 76 -8.98 -12.95 8.05
CA LEU A 76 -9.25 -12.33 6.75
C LEU A 76 -10.74 -12.35 6.44
N PRO A 77 -11.25 -11.38 5.68
CA PRO A 77 -12.65 -11.39 5.28
C PRO A 77 -12.93 -12.59 4.37
N THR A 78 -14.03 -13.30 4.66
CA THR A 78 -14.52 -14.44 3.85
C THR A 78 -15.19 -13.97 2.58
N ASN A 79 -15.79 -12.79 2.59
CA ASN A 79 -16.33 -12.13 1.40
C ASN A 79 -15.42 -10.94 1.02
N PRO A 80 -14.87 -10.90 -0.21
CA PRO A 80 -14.00 -9.81 -0.66
C PRO A 80 -14.69 -8.44 -0.66
N ASN A 81 -16.03 -8.38 -0.65
CA ASN A 81 -16.81 -7.15 -0.62
C ASN A 81 -17.18 -6.69 0.81
N THR A 82 -16.88 -7.49 1.84
CA THR A 82 -17.09 -7.08 3.24
C THR A 82 -15.75 -6.74 3.85
N GLY A 83 -15.42 -5.45 3.96
CA GLY A 83 -14.21 -5.01 4.65
C GLY A 83 -14.23 -5.41 6.12
N ILE A 84 -13.12 -5.93 6.64
CA ILE A 84 -12.94 -6.08 8.09
C ILE A 84 -12.59 -4.71 8.66
N ILE A 85 -13.54 -4.07 9.32
CA ILE A 85 -13.33 -2.82 10.04
C ILE A 85 -12.81 -3.19 11.44
N THR A 86 -11.49 -3.28 11.60
CA THR A 86 -10.88 -3.33 12.93
C THR A 86 -10.01 -2.10 13.12
N LYS A 87 -9.92 -1.57 14.34
CA LYS A 87 -9.10 -0.38 14.69
C LYS A 87 -7.61 -0.48 14.32
N ARG A 88 -7.16 -1.66 13.86
CA ARG A 88 -5.78 -2.04 13.61
C ARG A 88 -5.37 -1.96 12.15
N PHE A 89 -6.34 -1.96 11.24
CA PHE A 89 -6.12 -1.99 9.82
C PHE A 89 -7.34 -1.38 9.12
N ILE A 90 -7.17 -0.20 8.51
CA ILE A 90 -8.24 0.53 7.82
C ILE A 90 -7.90 0.56 6.33
N TRP A 91 -8.75 -0.07 5.51
CA TRP A 91 -8.79 0.16 4.08
C TRP A 91 -9.84 1.22 3.83
N TYR A 92 -9.44 2.44 3.47
CA TYR A 92 -10.38 3.43 2.96
C TYR A 92 -10.39 3.31 1.44
N THR A 93 -11.50 2.81 0.87
CA THR A 93 -11.85 3.11 -0.52
C THR A 93 -12.96 4.13 -0.45
N SER A 94 -12.62 5.39 -0.63
CA SER A 94 -13.59 6.38 -1.07
C SER A 94 -13.17 6.85 -2.45
N VAL A 95 -14.17 6.93 -3.31
CA VAL A 95 -14.14 7.63 -4.59
C VAL A 95 -13.54 9.02 -4.46
#